data_AF-A0A1Z2LB91-F1
#
_entry.id   AF-A0A1Z2LB91-F1
#
_cell.length_a   1.000
_cell.length_b   1.000
_cell.length_c   1.000
_cell.angle_alpha   90.00
_cell.angle_beta   90.00
_cell.angle_gamma   90.00
#
_symmetry.space_group_name_H-M   'P 1'
#
loop_
_entity.id
_entity.type
_entity.pdbx_description
1 polymer ?
#
loop_
_entity_poly.entity_id
_entity_poly.type
_entity_poly.pdbx_seq_one_letter_code
_entity_poly.pdbx_strand_id
1 'polypeptide(L)'
;MSERLLRYYEEQGLLTPRRRASGYREYDADDVDTVRGIRTLLSAGLGTATIAELLPCMADVGELPAPACPDMLPELYRERERISDAVAGLLAARAVLDRVIAATAPAVDGAPEACRVS
;
A
#
# COMPACT_ATOMS: atom_id res chain seq x y z
N MET A 1 -1.07 6.31 -14.82
CA MET A 1 -0.54 7.36 -13.94
C MET A 1 -0.60 8.67 -14.70
N SER A 2 -0.93 9.79 -14.08
CA SER A 2 -1.00 11.09 -14.77
C SER A 2 0.31 11.86 -14.61
N GLU A 3 0.65 12.70 -15.59
CA GLU A 3 1.82 13.57 -15.53
C GLU A 3 1.79 14.50 -14.30
N ARG A 4 0.59 14.94 -13.91
CA ARG A 4 0.38 15.76 -12.70
C ARG A 4 0.81 15.04 -11.42
N LEU A 5 0.57 13.72 -11.34
CA LEU A 5 0.96 12.93 -10.16
C LEU A 5 2.48 12.71 -10.09
N LEU A 6 3.12 12.45 -11.24
CA LEU A 6 4.57 12.34 -11.31
C LEU A 6 5.24 13.68 -10.93
N ARG A 7 4.71 14.79 -11.43
CA ARG A 7 5.18 16.13 -11.05
C ARG A 7 5.01 16.41 -9.56
N TYR A 8 3.89 16.00 -8.98
CA TYR A 8 3.68 16.10 -7.54
C TYR A 8 4.73 15.28 -6.78
N TYR A 9 5.01 14.04 -7.18
CA TYR A 9 6.06 13.25 -6.54
C TYR A 9 7.46 13.88 -6.68
N GLU A 10 7.79 14.43 -7.85
CA GLU A 10 9.02 15.22 -8.03
C GLU A 10 9.08 16.43 -7.07
N GLU A 11 7.99 17.21 -6.96
CA GLU A 11 7.90 18.37 -6.07
C GLU A 11 8.03 17.99 -4.59
N GLN A 12 7.61 16.79 -4.20
CA GLN A 12 7.75 16.27 -2.84
C GLN A 12 9.11 15.59 -2.60
N GLY A 13 10.02 15.59 -3.57
CA GLY A 13 11.32 14.91 -3.47
C GLY A 13 11.21 13.38 -3.51
N LEU A 14 10.04 12.86 -3.90
CA LEU A 14 9.75 11.42 -3.91
C LEU A 14 10.27 10.71 -5.16
N LEU A 15 10.56 11.46 -6.22
CA LEU A 15 11.01 10.93 -7.50
C LEU A 15 11.99 11.90 -8.13
N THR A 16 13.13 11.41 -8.60
CA THR A 16 14.16 12.25 -9.24
C THR A 16 14.52 11.69 -10.61
N PRO A 17 13.66 11.86 -11.63
CA PRO A 17 13.91 11.29 -12.94
C PRO A 17 15.14 11.90 -13.61
N ARG A 18 15.82 11.09 -14.41
CA ARG A 18 16.90 11.58 -15.25
C ARG A 18 16.35 12.55 -16.29
N ARG A 19 17.14 13.59 -16.60
CA ARG A 19 16.83 14.50 -17.70
C ARG A 19 17.75 14.20 -18.88
N ARG A 20 17.15 14.01 -20.05
CA ARG A 20 17.90 13.91 -21.31
C ARG A 20 18.45 15.28 -21.70
N ALA A 21 19.47 15.28 -22.57
CA ALA A 21 20.03 16.51 -23.14
C ALA A 21 18.98 17.39 -23.88
N SER A 22 17.88 16.78 -24.33
CA SER A 22 16.74 17.47 -24.94
C SER A 22 15.80 18.15 -23.93
N GLY A 23 16.05 18.01 -22.62
CA GLY A 23 15.20 18.57 -21.55
C GLY A 23 14.00 17.70 -21.15
N TYR A 24 13.76 16.58 -21.84
CA TYR A 24 12.70 15.63 -21.49
C TYR A 24 13.07 14.78 -20.27
N ARG A 25 12.06 14.44 -19.46
CA ARG A 25 12.19 13.50 -18.35
C ARG A 25 12.24 12.07 -18.88
N GLU A 26 13.13 11.29 -18.31
CA GLU A 26 13.27 9.86 -18.56
C GLU A 26 13.16 9.13 -17.22
N TYR A 27 12.23 8.19 -17.16
CA TYR A 27 12.02 7.31 -16.02
C TYR A 27 12.51 5.91 -16.37
N ASP A 28 13.23 5.26 -15.47
CA ASP A 28 13.70 3.88 -15.65
C ASP A 28 12.95 2.88 -14.75
N ALA A 29 13.45 1.65 -14.64
CA ALA A 29 12.80 0.60 -13.87
C ALA A 29 12.82 0.90 -12.36
N ASP A 30 13.86 1.54 -11.85
CA ASP A 30 14.01 1.85 -10.43
C ASP A 30 13.02 2.94 -10.00
N ASP A 31 12.73 3.88 -10.91
CA ASP A 31 11.64 4.85 -10.73
C ASP A 31 10.27 4.16 -10.60
N VAL A 32 10.04 3.07 -11.35
CA VAL A 32 8.78 2.30 -11.27
C VAL A 32 8.66 1.60 -9.93
N ASP A 33 9.73 0.99 -9.43
CA ASP A 33 9.72 0.31 -8.13
C ASP A 33 9.59 1.30 -6.97
N THR A 34 10.23 2.46 -7.09
CA THR A 34 10.06 3.59 -6.15
C THR A 34 8.58 4.03 -6.11
N VAL A 35 7.94 4.21 -7.26
CA VAL A 35 6.51 4.56 -7.33
C VAL A 35 5.62 3.47 -6.73
N ARG A 36 5.94 2.18 -6.92
CA ARG A 36 5.22 1.08 -6.26
C ARG A 36 5.35 1.16 -4.74
N GLY A 37 6.55 1.38 -4.22
CA GLY A 37 6.81 1.57 -2.79
C GLY A 37 6.03 2.75 -2.20
N ILE A 38 6.10 3.92 -2.85
CA ILE A 38 5.34 5.11 -2.45
C ILE A 38 3.84 4.80 -2.39
N ARG A 39 3.29 4.13 -3.40
CA ARG A 39 1.85 3.81 -3.43
C ARG A 39 1.43 2.84 -2.33
N THR A 40 2.27 1.85 -2.02
CA THR A 40 2.04 0.94 -0.90
C THR A 40 1.98 1.70 0.41
N LEU A 41 2.95 2.58 0.67
CA LEU A 41 3.00 3.37 1.91
C LEU A 41 1.86 4.40 2.02
N LEU A 42 1.52 5.07 0.92
CA LEU A 42 0.34 5.95 0.85
C LEU A 42 -0.95 5.16 1.14
N SER A 43 -1.08 3.94 0.62
CA SER A 43 -2.25 3.09 0.88
C SER A 43 -2.32 2.61 2.33
N ALA A 44 -1.18 2.54 3.02
CA ALA A 44 -1.10 2.27 4.46
C ALA A 44 -1.36 3.52 5.33
N GLY A 45 -1.52 4.69 4.71
CA GLY A 45 -1.88 5.95 5.37
C GLY A 45 -0.69 6.84 5.73
N LEU A 46 0.52 6.56 5.25
CA LEU A 46 1.66 7.44 5.45
C LEU A 46 1.50 8.72 4.61
N GLY A 47 1.95 9.86 5.16
CA GLY A 47 2.06 11.12 4.43
C GLY A 47 3.30 11.17 3.53
N THR A 48 3.27 12.00 2.49
CA THR A 48 4.40 12.16 1.55
C THR A 48 5.68 12.64 2.20
N ALA A 49 5.60 13.48 3.24
CA ALA A 49 6.77 13.95 3.99
C ALA A 49 7.52 12.78 4.66
N THR A 50 6.79 11.94 5.41
CA THR A 50 7.35 10.74 6.03
C THR A 50 7.91 9.79 4.97
N ILE A 51 7.19 9.58 3.86
CA ILE A 51 7.68 8.70 2.78
C ILE A 51 8.99 9.23 2.20
N ALA A 52 9.15 10.55 2.00
CA ALA A 52 10.38 11.15 1.49
C ALA A 52 11.58 10.92 2.42
N GLU A 53 11.35 10.98 3.74
CA GLU A 53 12.39 10.66 4.74
C GLU A 53 12.80 9.18 4.72
N LEU A 54 11.88 8.29 4.33
CA LEU A 54 12.14 6.85 4.26
C LEU A 54 12.75 6.39 2.94
N LEU A 55 12.58 7.17 1.86
CA LEU A 55 13.07 6.79 0.53
C LEU A 55 14.55 6.41 0.47
N PRO A 56 15.49 7.11 1.15
CA PRO A 56 16.90 6.70 1.16
C PRO A 56 17.13 5.28 1.70
N CYS A 57 16.22 4.77 2.54
CA CYS A 57 16.26 3.42 3.09
C CYS A 57 15.66 2.38 2.12
N MET A 58 14.86 2.83 1.16
CA MET A 58 14.16 2.00 0.17
C MET A 58 14.86 1.96 -1.19
N ALA A 59 15.65 2.99 -1.51
CA ALA A 59 16.13 3.30 -2.85
C ALA A 59 17.41 2.57 -3.27
N ASP A 60 17.98 1.68 -2.46
CA ASP A 60 19.18 0.95 -2.89
C ASP A 60 19.18 -0.53 -2.45
N VAL A 61 19.42 -1.37 -3.47
CA VAL A 61 19.84 -2.78 -3.47
C VAL A 61 18.79 -3.85 -3.07
N GLY A 62 18.00 -4.25 -4.07
CA GLY A 62 17.97 -5.63 -4.58
C GLY A 62 17.46 -6.78 -3.71
N GLU A 63 17.37 -6.65 -2.38
CA GLU A 63 16.82 -7.66 -1.45
C GLU A 63 16.90 -7.20 0.03
N LEU A 64 17.69 -6.17 0.38
CA LEU A 64 17.74 -5.62 1.74
C LEU A 64 17.63 -4.09 1.74
N PRO A 65 16.79 -3.49 2.60
CA PRO A 65 16.78 -2.05 2.80
C PRO A 65 18.19 -1.56 3.17
N ALA A 66 18.63 -0.45 2.57
CA ALA A 66 19.77 0.29 3.10
C ALA A 66 19.52 0.58 4.59
N PRO A 67 20.53 0.49 5.47
CA PRO A 67 20.32 0.73 6.89
C PRO A 67 19.73 2.12 7.06
N ALA A 68 18.47 2.16 7.52
CA ALA A 68 17.84 3.40 7.89
C ALA A 68 18.73 4.10 8.92
N CYS A 69 18.89 5.42 8.80
CA CYS A 69 19.58 6.21 9.82
C CYS A 69 19.01 5.80 11.18
N PRO A 70 19.83 5.35 12.16
CA PRO A 70 19.34 4.83 13.44
C PRO A 70 18.36 5.80 14.15
N ASP A 71 18.54 7.09 13.92
CA ASP A 71 17.69 8.17 14.45
C ASP A 71 16.23 8.11 13.94
N MET A 72 15.98 7.48 12.79
CA MET A 72 14.64 7.31 12.20
C MET A 72 13.89 6.06 12.72
N LEU A 73 14.58 5.15 13.40
CA LEU A 73 13.99 3.90 13.90
C LEU A 73 12.78 4.11 14.83
N PRO A 74 12.79 5.07 15.77
CA PRO A 74 11.63 5.29 16.63
C PRO A 74 10.37 5.69 15.85
N GLU A 75 10.50 6.58 14.86
CA GLU A 75 9.39 7.01 14.01
C GLU A 75 8.87 5.85 13.15
N LEU A 76 9.78 5.06 12.58
CA LEU A 76 9.45 3.85 11.83
C LEU A 76 8.67 2.82 12.66
N TYR A 77 9.08 2.59 13.91
CA TYR A 77 8.35 1.70 14.81
C TYR A 77 6.96 2.24 15.15
N ARG A 78 6.82 3.54 15.42
CA ARG A 78 5.51 4.16 15.67
C ARG A 78 4.58 3.98 14.48
N GLU A 79 5.09 4.22 13.28
CA GLU A 79 4.27 4.10 12.07
C GLU A 79 3.88 2.65 11.77
N ARG A 80 4.78 1.70 12.01
CA ARG A 80 4.47 0.26 11.95
C ARG A 80 3.37 -0.12 12.94
N GLU A 81 3.45 0.33 14.19
CA GLU A 81 2.41 0.04 15.20
C GLU A 81 1.07 0.66 14.79
N ARG A 82 1.07 1.91 14.33
CA ARG A 82 -0.14 2.58 13.83
C ARG A 82 -0.80 1.80 12.69
N ILE A 83 -0.03 1.29 11.73
CA ILE A 83 -0.54 0.43 10.65
C ILE A 83 -1.09 -0.88 11.22
N SER A 84 -0.38 -1.49 12.18
CA SER A 84 -0.78 -2.77 12.78
C SER A 84 -2.12 -2.65 13.51
N ASP A 85 -2.32 -1.57 14.27
CA ASP A 85 -3.58 -1.25 14.93
C ASP A 85 -4.72 -1.04 13.93
N ALA A 86 -4.46 -0.30 12.84
CA ALA A 86 -5.44 -0.10 11.78
C ALA A 86 -5.84 -1.42 11.10
N VAL A 87 -4.88 -2.31 10.83
CA VAL A 87 -5.13 -3.65 10.28
C VAL A 87 -5.99 -4.47 11.24
N ALA A 88 -5.67 -4.46 12.54
CA ALA A 88 -6.46 -5.17 13.55
C ALA A 88 -7.92 -4.66 13.58
N GLY A 89 -8.12 -3.34 13.55
CA GLY A 89 -9.44 -2.73 13.48
C GLY A 89 -10.23 -3.10 12.23
N LEU A 90 -9.59 -3.07 11.05
CA LEU A 90 -10.22 -3.45 9.78
C LEU A 90 -10.59 -4.94 9.74
N LEU A 91 -9.74 -5.82 10.26
CA LEU A 91 -10.04 -7.26 10.36
C LEU A 91 -11.22 -7.52 11.31
N ALA A 92 -11.28 -6.80 12.44
CA ALA A 92 -12.40 -6.90 13.36
C ALA A 92 -13.73 -6.42 12.71
N ALA A 93 -13.70 -5.29 12.01
CA ALA A 93 -14.85 -4.78 11.28
C ALA A 93 -15.32 -5.75 10.18
N ARG A 94 -14.38 -6.33 9.42
CA ARG A 94 -14.68 -7.38 8.44
C ARG A 94 -15.37 -8.57 9.09
N ALA A 95 -14.89 -9.07 10.22
CA ALA A 95 -15.52 -10.19 10.92
C ALA A 95 -16.95 -9.86 11.40
N VAL A 96 -17.23 -8.61 11.79
CA VAL A 96 -18.59 -8.17 12.07
C VAL A 96 -19.45 -8.22 10.81
N LEU A 97 -18.97 -7.69 9.68
CA LEU A 97 -19.69 -7.72 8.41
C LEU A 97 -19.94 -9.14 7.92
N ASP A 98 -18.97 -10.04 8.04
CA ASP A 98 -19.12 -11.46 7.68
C ASP A 98 -20.27 -12.12 8.46
N ARG A 99 -20.40 -11.81 9.76
CA ARG A 99 -21.53 -12.29 10.59
C ARG A 99 -22.87 -11.72 10.14
N VAL A 100 -22.94 -10.43 9.83
CA VAL A 100 -24.16 -9.80 9.32
C VAL A 100 -24.58 -10.41 7.99
N ILE A 101 -23.62 -10.62 7.08
CA ILE A 101 -23.85 -11.26 5.78
C ILE A 101 -24.37 -12.68 5.99
N ALA A 102 -23.72 -13.49 6.83
CA ALA A 102 -24.15 -14.86 7.10
C ALA A 102 -25.55 -14.94 7.70
N ALA A 103 -25.93 -13.98 8.56
CA ALA A 103 -27.28 -13.90 9.13
C ALA A 103 -28.35 -13.42 8.13
N THR A 104 -27.94 -12.73 7.06
CA THR A 104 -28.86 -12.17 6.04
C THR A 104 -28.95 -13.06 4.80
N ALA A 105 -27.93 -13.87 4.53
CA ALA A 105 -27.92 -14.78 3.40
C ALA A 105 -29.09 -15.78 3.53
N PRO A 106 -29.95 -15.92 2.51
CA PRO A 106 -31.01 -16.92 2.56
C PRO A 106 -30.36 -18.30 2.71
N ALA A 107 -30.94 -19.15 3.55
CA ALA A 107 -30.62 -20.57 3.53
C ALA A 107 -30.88 -21.03 2.09
N VAL A 108 -29.82 -21.40 1.37
CA VAL A 108 -30.00 -22.06 0.09
C VAL A 108 -30.64 -23.39 0.44
N ASP A 109 -31.97 -23.47 0.31
CA ASP A 109 -32.77 -24.67 0.46
C ASP A 109 -32.38 -25.65 -0.65
N GLY A 110 -31.27 -26.35 -0.42
CA GLY A 110 -30.93 -27.59 -1.09
C GLY A 110 -31.61 -28.73 -0.36
N ALA A 111 -32.94 -28.82 -0.43
CA ALA A 111 -33.64 -30.06 -0.12
C ALA A 111 -33.37 -31.05 -1.28
N PRO A 112 -32.73 -32.22 -1.03
CA PRO A 112 -32.74 -33.27 -2.03
C PRO A 112 -34.13 -33.92 -2.05
N GLU A 113 -34.85 -33.62 -3.13
CA GLU A 113 -35.86 -34.43 -3.81
C GLU A 113 -36.37 -35.66 -3.03
N ALA A 114 -37.39 -35.47 -2.18
CA ALA A 114 -38.27 -36.57 -1.82
C ALA A 114 -39.01 -36.98 -3.09
N CYS A 115 -38.56 -38.09 -3.69
CA CYS A 115 -39.17 -38.80 -4.80
C CYS A 115 -40.71 -38.78 -4.70
N ARG A 116 -41.32 -38.37 -5.81
CA ARG A 116 -42.76 -38.33 -6.03
C ARG A 116 -43.44 -39.69 -5.84
N VAL A 117 -44.70 -39.58 -5.45
CA VAL A 117 -45.84 -40.49 -5.69
C VAL A 117 -45.65 -41.47 -6.85
N SER A 118 -45.75 -42.77 -6.55
CA SER A 118 -46.65 -43.75 -7.20
C SER A 118 -46.80 -44.98 -6.31
#